data_AF-A0A812UGA6-F1
#
_entry.id   AF-A0A812UGA6-F1
#
_cell.length_a   1.000
_cell.length_b   1.000
_cell.length_c   1.000
_cell.angle_alpha   90.00
_cell.angle_beta   90.00
_cell.angle_gamma   90.00
#
_symmetry.space_group_name_H-M   'P 1'
#
loop_
_entity.id
_entity.type
_entity.pdbx_description
1 polymer ?
#
loop_
_entity_poly.entity_id
_entity_poly.type
_entity_poly.pdbx_seq_one_letter_code
_entity_poly.pdbx_strand_id
1 'polypeptide(L)'
;RVVEVVPEPWRRQLCSRLGLATAPDLWIAPVAEGRLAKSAQVLFALSLDEEAATAPGAAEALAALRRGVRRPQEERRQLLRRLLRGWHPDKFQTASKEKQDNANTVFCFIQRFRSIFLGEEA
;
A
#
# COMPACT_ATOMS: atom_id res chain seq x y z
N ARG A 1 -14.06 11.51 -13.52
CA ARG A 1 -15.50 11.36 -13.21
C ARG A 1 -15.67 11.90 -11.81
N VAL A 2 -16.24 13.09 -11.71
CA VAL A 2 -16.59 13.73 -10.44
C VAL A 2 -17.74 12.91 -9.87
N VAL A 3 -17.56 12.34 -8.67
CA VAL A 3 -18.70 11.78 -7.95
C VAL A 3 -19.38 12.97 -7.31
N GLU A 4 -20.51 13.39 -7.90
CA GLU A 4 -21.33 14.45 -7.34
C GLU A 4 -21.85 14.01 -5.97
N VAL A 5 -21.57 14.85 -4.96
CA VAL A 5 -22.12 14.68 -3.61
C VAL A 5 -23.63 14.77 -3.74
N VAL A 6 -24.35 13.73 -3.29
CA VAL A 6 -25.81 13.74 -3.27
C VAL A 6 -26.28 14.89 -2.37
N PRO A 7 -26.94 15.92 -2.92
CA PRO A 7 -27.36 17.06 -2.12
C PRO A 7 -28.51 16.68 -1.19
N GLU A 8 -28.72 17.46 -0.14
CA GLU A 8 -29.97 17.42 0.62
C GLU A 8 -31.14 17.88 -0.28
N PRO A 9 -32.34 17.27 -0.21
CA PRO A 9 -32.80 16.28 0.77
C PRO A 9 -32.58 14.81 0.37
N TRP A 10 -32.03 14.53 -0.82
CA TRP A 10 -31.91 13.17 -1.36
C TRP A 10 -31.00 12.26 -0.52
N ARG A 11 -29.99 12.83 0.14
CA ARG A 11 -29.12 12.12 1.08
C ARG A 11 -29.92 11.48 2.22
N ARG A 12 -30.83 12.22 2.85
CA ARG A 12 -31.71 11.71 3.93
C ARG A 12 -32.62 10.59 3.46
N GLN A 13 -33.19 10.73 2.26
CA GLN A 13 -34.07 9.72 1.68
C GLN A 13 -33.32 8.40 1.44
N LEU A 14 -32.08 8.48 0.95
CA LEU A 14 -31.19 7.33 0.75
C LEU A 14 -30.79 6.66 2.07
N CYS A 15 -30.42 7.45 3.09
CA CYS A 15 -30.09 6.93 4.42
C CYS A 15 -31.28 6.20 5.06
N SER A 16 -32.49 6.77 4.96
CA SER A 16 -33.72 6.13 5.45
C SER A 16 -34.00 4.81 4.72
N ARG A 17 -33.83 4.77 3.39
CA ARG A 17 -34.05 3.55 2.59
C ARG A 17 -33.03 2.44 2.89
N LEU A 18 -31.84 2.80 3.35
CA LEU A 18 -30.76 1.87 3.72
C LEU A 18 -30.74 1.54 5.22
N GLY A 19 -31.67 2.08 6.02
CA GLY A 19 -31.72 1.83 7.47
C GLY A 19 -30.59 2.48 8.27
N LEU A 20 -29.91 3.48 7.70
CA LEU A 20 -28.84 4.23 8.37
C LEU A 20 -29.45 5.38 9.17
N ALA A 21 -29.47 5.25 10.50
CA ALA A 21 -30.12 6.19 11.42
C ALA A 21 -29.54 7.61 11.38
N THR A 22 -28.27 7.74 11.04
CA THR A 22 -27.56 9.01 10.85
C THR A 22 -26.49 8.77 9.80
N ALA A 23 -26.41 9.64 8.78
CA ALA A 23 -25.23 9.65 7.93
C ALA A 23 -24.04 9.94 8.85
N PRO A 24 -22.98 9.12 8.89
CA PRO A 24 -21.83 9.47 9.68
C PRO A 24 -21.34 10.84 9.18
N ASP A 25 -21.14 11.79 10.11
CA ASP A 25 -20.32 13.00 9.92
C ASP A 25 -18.85 12.61 9.78
N LEU A 26 -18.57 11.55 9.02
CA LEU A 26 -17.31 11.39 8.37
C LEU A 26 -17.32 12.45 7.29
N TRP A 27 -16.80 13.62 7.66
CA TRP A 27 -16.08 14.46 6.72
C TRP A 27 -15.11 13.51 6.04
N ILE A 28 -15.53 12.96 4.90
CA ILE A 28 -14.62 12.40 3.93
C ILE A 28 -13.87 13.65 3.50
N ALA A 29 -12.82 13.99 4.27
CA ALA A 29 -11.80 14.91 3.83
C ALA A 29 -11.56 14.52 2.38
N PRO A 30 -11.64 15.45 1.42
CA PRO A 30 -11.40 15.12 0.03
C PRO A 30 -10.01 14.50 0.00
N VAL A 31 -9.97 13.16 -0.02
CA VAL A 31 -8.78 12.42 -0.32
C VAL A 31 -8.53 12.93 -1.72
N ALA A 32 -7.50 13.74 -1.88
CA ALA A 32 -6.98 14.05 -3.19
C ALA A 32 -6.66 12.67 -3.79
N GLU A 33 -7.63 12.11 -4.50
CA GLU A 33 -7.52 10.93 -5.32
C GLU A 33 -6.64 11.34 -6.49
N GLY A 34 -5.36 11.56 -6.21
CA GLY A 34 -4.33 11.23 -7.17
C GLY A 34 -4.56 9.76 -7.47
N ARG A 35 -5.27 9.50 -8.58
CA ARG A 35 -5.52 8.14 -9.05
C ARG A 35 -4.18 7.45 -9.12
N LEU A 36 -3.97 6.48 -8.22
CA LEU A 36 -2.82 5.60 -8.32
C LEU A 36 -2.89 4.92 -9.69
N ALA A 37 -1.72 4.75 -10.31
CA ALA A 37 -1.62 3.92 -11.50
C ALA A 37 -2.28 2.56 -11.24
N LYS A 38 -2.96 1.99 -12.24
CA LYS A 38 -3.66 0.71 -12.08
C LYS A 38 -2.72 -0.38 -11.53
N SER A 39 -1.48 -0.40 -12.00
CA SER A 39 -0.43 -1.29 -11.51
C SER A 39 -0.12 -1.09 -10.02
N ALA A 40 -0.06 0.16 -9.55
CA ALA A 40 0.17 0.48 -8.13
C ALA A 40 -0.98 0.04 -7.20
N GLN A 41 -2.17 -0.24 -7.73
CA GLN A 41 -3.30 -0.76 -6.94
C GLN A 41 -3.07 -2.20 -6.45
N VAL A 42 -2.21 -2.96 -7.14
CA VAL A 42 -1.81 -4.32 -6.71
C VAL A 42 -1.30 -4.32 -5.27
N LEU A 43 -0.62 -3.27 -4.83
CA LEU A 43 -0.09 -3.15 -3.46
C LEU A 43 -1.19 -3.20 -2.38
N PHE A 44 -2.46 -2.97 -2.73
CA PHE A 44 -3.59 -2.97 -1.81
C PHE A 44 -4.45 -4.24 -1.91
N ALA A 45 -3.99 -5.27 -2.62
CA ALA A 45 -4.69 -6.55 -2.70
C ALA A 45 -4.67 -7.29 -1.35
N LEU A 46 -5.81 -7.84 -0.94
CA LEU A 46 -5.95 -8.60 0.31
C LEU A 46 -5.03 -9.83 0.37
N SER A 47 -4.81 -10.48 -0.78
CA SER A 47 -3.88 -11.62 -0.86
C SER A 47 -2.44 -11.25 -0.50
N LEU A 48 -2.03 -9.99 -0.68
CA LEU A 48 -0.71 -9.53 -0.27
C LEU A 48 -0.62 -9.30 1.24
N ASP A 49 -1.73 -8.96 1.90
CA ASP A 49 -1.75 -8.85 3.36
C ASP A 49 -1.57 -10.23 4.01
N GLU A 50 -2.21 -11.26 3.43
CA GLU A 50 -2.03 -12.66 3.84
C GLU A 50 -0.59 -13.14 3.58
N GLU A 51 -0.04 -12.89 2.38
CA GLU A 51 1.35 -13.23 2.04
C GLU A 51 2.33 -12.54 3.01
N ALA A 52 2.13 -11.25 3.28
CA ALA A 52 2.99 -10.46 4.15
C ALA A 52 2.86 -10.82 5.64
N ALA A 53 1.74 -11.41 6.07
CA ALA A 53 1.55 -11.90 7.44
C ALA A 53 2.40 -13.16 7.72
N THR A 54 2.82 -13.90 6.68
CA THR A 54 3.62 -15.13 6.85
C THR A 54 5.11 -14.88 7.09
N ALA A 55 5.62 -13.68 6.76
CA ALA A 55 7.04 -13.34 6.87
C ALA A 55 7.26 -12.11 7.78
N PRO A 56 7.97 -12.24 8.92
CA PRO A 56 8.25 -11.12 9.80
C PRO A 56 9.06 -10.03 9.08
N GLY A 57 8.46 -8.86 8.89
CA GLY A 57 9.05 -7.72 8.18
C GLY A 57 8.50 -7.48 6.76
N ALA A 58 7.85 -8.47 6.15
CA ALA A 58 7.16 -8.27 4.87
C ALA A 58 5.95 -7.34 5.04
N ALA A 59 5.20 -7.47 6.15
CA ALA A 59 4.09 -6.57 6.49
C ALA A 59 4.56 -5.11 6.66
N GLU A 60 5.69 -4.90 7.33
CA GLU A 60 6.28 -3.57 7.50
C GLU A 60 6.75 -2.97 6.16
N ALA A 61 7.40 -3.80 5.34
CA ALA A 61 7.82 -3.42 3.99
C ALA A 61 6.62 -3.06 3.11
N LEU A 62 5.55 -3.86 3.12
CA LEU A 62 4.31 -3.60 2.39
C LEU A 62 3.65 -2.29 2.85
N ALA A 63 3.58 -2.06 4.17
CA ALA A 63 3.06 -0.81 4.72
C ALA A 63 3.91 0.41 4.34
N ALA A 64 5.24 0.25 4.24
CA ALA A 64 6.12 1.31 3.77
C ALA A 64 5.89 1.61 2.28
N LEU A 65 5.77 0.58 1.44
CA LEU A 65 5.46 0.73 0.01
C LEU A 65 4.09 1.41 -0.19
N ARG A 66 3.03 0.98 0.51
CA ARG A 66 1.70 1.60 0.45
C ARG A 66 1.71 3.08 0.84
N ARG A 67 2.46 3.45 1.88
CA ARG A 67 2.62 4.86 2.28
C ARG A 67 3.47 5.66 1.30
N GLY A 68 4.43 5.00 0.66
CA GLY A 68 5.37 5.63 -0.28
C GLY A 68 4.81 5.83 -1.68
N VAL A 69 3.78 5.08 -2.09
CA VAL A 69 3.37 5.00 -3.51
C VAL A 69 2.80 6.32 -4.06
N ARG A 70 2.32 7.20 -3.18
CA ARG A 70 1.83 8.55 -3.55
C ARG A 70 2.93 9.62 -3.59
N ARG A 71 4.15 9.28 -3.20
CA ARG A 71 5.27 10.23 -3.14
C ARG A 71 5.84 10.51 -4.55
N PRO A 72 6.55 11.64 -4.74
CA PRO A 72 7.31 11.91 -5.95
C PRO A 72 8.23 10.74 -6.32
N GLN A 73 8.51 10.57 -7.61
CA GLN A 73 9.29 9.42 -8.12
C GLN A 73 10.67 9.30 -7.45
N GLU A 74 11.35 10.42 -7.21
CA GLU A 74 12.67 10.39 -6.56
C GLU A 74 12.58 9.93 -5.11
N GLU A 75 11.56 10.36 -4.36
CA GLU A 75 11.32 9.85 -3.01
C GLU A 75 10.95 8.36 -3.00
N ARG A 76 10.17 7.91 -3.99
CA ARG A 76 9.88 6.48 -4.18
C ARG A 76 11.18 5.69 -4.41
N ARG A 77 12.06 6.15 -5.30
CA ARG A 77 13.37 5.53 -5.54
C ARG A 77 14.20 5.46 -4.27
N GLN A 78 14.26 6.54 -3.49
CA GLN A 78 15.00 6.56 -2.23
C GLN A 78 14.41 5.59 -1.21
N LEU A 79 13.08 5.55 -1.06
CA LEU A 79 12.41 4.61 -0.17
C LEU A 79 12.72 3.15 -0.55
N LEU A 80 12.58 2.81 -1.83
CA LEU A 80 12.87 1.48 -2.33
C LEU A 80 14.34 1.08 -2.08
N ARG A 81 15.28 1.98 -2.36
CA ARG A 81 16.71 1.75 -2.06
C ARG A 81 16.95 1.53 -0.57
N ARG A 82 16.29 2.27 0.31
CA ARG A 82 16.41 2.10 1.78
C ARG A 82 15.87 0.75 2.22
N LEU A 83 14.68 0.35 1.73
CA LEU A 83 14.09 -0.95 2.04
C LEU A 83 14.97 -2.11 1.56
N LEU A 84 15.40 -2.09 0.30
CA LEU A 84 16.27 -3.13 -0.27
C LEU A 84 17.62 -3.21 0.44
N ARG A 85 18.23 -2.07 0.80
CA ARG A 85 19.47 -2.05 1.59
C ARG A 85 19.24 -2.51 3.03
N GLY A 86 18.07 -2.26 3.61
CA GLY A 86 17.71 -2.70 4.95
C GLY A 86 17.67 -4.22 5.05
N TRP A 87 17.06 -4.85 4.03
CA TRP A 87 16.82 -6.28 3.96
C TRP A 87 17.81 -7.05 3.08
N HIS A 88 18.90 -6.41 2.64
CA HIS A 88 19.86 -7.06 1.74
C HIS A 88 20.49 -8.30 2.41
N PRO A 89 20.53 -9.47 1.74
CA PRO A 89 21.06 -10.71 2.31
C PRO A 89 22.46 -10.57 2.91
N ASP A 90 23.31 -9.72 2.32
CA ASP A 90 24.67 -9.46 2.81
C ASP A 90 24.72 -8.99 4.28
N LYS A 91 23.70 -8.30 4.76
CA LYS A 91 23.65 -7.84 6.16
C LYS A 91 23.35 -8.95 7.16
N PHE A 92 22.85 -10.09 6.66
CA PHE A 92 22.41 -11.20 7.48
C PHE A 92 23.32 -12.43 7.33
N GLN A 93 24.43 -12.34 6.60
CA GLN A 93 25.36 -13.47 6.38
C GLN A 93 25.89 -14.10 7.68
N THR A 94 26.00 -13.31 8.75
CA THR A 94 26.43 -13.79 10.08
C THR A 94 25.28 -14.11 11.03
N ALA A 95 24.03 -13.89 10.62
CA ALA A 95 22.84 -14.20 11.40
C ALA A 95 22.48 -15.70 11.35
N SER A 96 21.48 -16.10 12.15
CA SER A 96 20.93 -17.47 12.07
C SER A 96 20.31 -17.74 10.71
N LYS A 97 20.27 -19.02 10.30
CA LYS A 97 19.69 -19.45 9.02
C LYS A 97 18.24 -18.97 8.85
N GLU A 98 17.44 -19.06 9.90
CA GLU A 98 16.06 -18.55 9.92
C GLU A 98 15.99 -17.04 9.61
N LYS A 99 16.90 -16.23 10.18
CA LYS A 99 16.97 -14.79 9.90
C LYS A 99 17.44 -14.49 8.48
N GLN A 100 18.36 -15.29 7.94
CA GLN A 100 18.80 -15.20 6.56
C GLN A 100 17.66 -15.49 5.59
N ASP A 101 16.94 -16.60 5.82
CA ASP A 101 15.80 -17.01 4.99
C ASP A 101 14.67 -15.97 5.04
N ASN A 102 14.38 -15.43 6.22
CA ASN A 102 13.41 -14.34 6.37
C ASN A 102 13.86 -13.07 5.63
N ALA A 103 15.11 -12.64 5.81
CA ALA A 103 15.62 -11.44 5.12
C ALA A 103 15.59 -11.61 3.59
N ASN A 104 15.94 -12.79 3.09
CA ASN A 104 15.86 -13.11 1.68
C ASN A 104 14.40 -13.08 1.19
N THR A 105 13.46 -13.62 1.96
CA THR A 105 12.03 -13.60 1.66
C THR A 105 11.51 -12.17 1.56
N VAL A 106 11.82 -11.32 2.55
CA VAL A 106 11.40 -9.91 2.56
C VAL A 106 12.07 -9.13 1.41
N PHE A 107 13.34 -9.40 1.11
CA PHE A 107 14.06 -8.79 -0.01
C PHE A 107 13.41 -9.14 -1.35
N CYS A 108 13.15 -10.42 -1.61
CA CYS A 108 12.47 -10.89 -2.81
C CYS A 108 11.06 -10.30 -2.93
N PHE A 109 10.33 -10.22 -1.81
CA PHE A 109 9.01 -9.60 -1.75
C PHE A 109 9.05 -8.13 -2.18
N ILE A 110 9.98 -7.33 -1.64
CA ILE A 110 10.14 -5.92 -2.04
C ILE A 110 10.55 -5.81 -3.52
N GLN A 111 11.45 -6.66 -3.97
CA GLN A 111 11.98 -6.65 -5.34
C GLN A 111 10.88 -6.95 -6.38
N ARG A 112 9.93 -7.84 -6.06
CA ARG A 112 8.76 -8.16 -6.91
C ARG A 112 7.94 -6.92 -7.27
N PHE A 113 7.84 -5.94 -6.38
CA PHE A 113 7.05 -4.73 -6.59
C PHE A 113 7.85 -3.55 -7.14
N ARG A 114 9.15 -3.71 -7.45
CA ARG A 114 10.01 -2.60 -7.88
C ARG A 114 9.45 -1.84 -9.09
N SER A 115 9.13 -2.54 -10.18
CA SER A 115 8.64 -1.92 -11.42
C SER A 115 7.32 -1.20 -11.20
N ILE A 116 6.38 -1.88 -10.55
CA ILE A 116 5.06 -1.37 -10.15
C ILE A 116 5.21 -0.11 -9.29
N PHE A 117 6.08 -0.15 -8.29
CA PHE A 117 6.26 0.92 -7.33
C PHE A 117 6.91 2.16 -7.94
N LEU A 118 7.85 1.97 -8.88
CA LEU A 118 8.52 3.08 -9.58
C LEU A 118 7.71 3.62 -10.76
N GLY A 119 6.66 2.91 -11.20
CA GLY A 119 5.94 3.22 -12.44
C GLY A 119 6.80 3.00 -13.68
N GLU A 120 7.79 2.11 -13.58
CA GLU A 120 8.61 1.62 -14.70
C GLU A 120 7.87 0.46 -15.34
N GLU A 121 6.67 0.72 -15.87
CA GLU A 121 6.01 -0.23 -16.78
C GLU A 121 6.58 0.04 -18.17
N ALA A 122 7.23 -0.98 -18.74
CA ALA A 122 7.70 -1.02 -20.11
C ALA A 122 6.53 -1.32 -21.07
#